data_AF-X0S0N4-F1
#
_entry.id   AF-X0S0N4-F1
#
_cell.length_a   1.000
_cell.length_b   1.000
_cell.length_c   1.000
_cell.angle_alpha   90.00
_cell.angle_beta   90.00
_cell.angle_gamma   90.00
#
_symmetry.space_group_name_H-M   'P 1'
#
loop_
_entity.id
_entity.type
_entity.pdbx_description
1 polymer ?
#
loop_
_entity_poly.entity_id
_entity_poly.type
_entity_poly.pdbx_seq_one_letter_code
_entity_poly.pdbx_strand_id
1 'polypeptide(L)'
;MPSKKKLTRSKIVKKLDTVFSQYIRLKNSVDEIATCFTCGKQDHWKKLQNGHFQSRKHYTTRWDEINCQVQCAGCNVFKYGEQYKFAVNLDAKYGEGTAERLHIKAQQIIKLSDFELEDMIKRYKNFVDSM
;
A
#
# COMPACT_ATOMS: atom_id res chain seq x y z
N MET A 1 -17.39 11.17 -32.67
CA MET A 1 -16.62 10.23 -31.83
C MET A 1 -17.22 10.22 -30.42
N PRO A 2 -17.52 9.07 -29.81
CA PRO A 2 -18.01 9.08 -28.43
C PRO A 2 -16.91 9.66 -27.52
N SER A 3 -17.22 10.74 -26.81
CA SER A 3 -16.26 11.35 -25.87
C SER A 3 -15.86 10.33 -24.81
N LYS A 4 -14.57 10.23 -24.50
CA LYS A 4 -14.05 9.31 -23.50
C LYS A 4 -14.64 9.71 -22.14
N LYS A 5 -15.64 8.97 -21.65
CA LYS A 5 -16.37 9.30 -20.43
C LYS A 5 -15.39 9.35 -19.25
N LYS A 6 -15.34 10.50 -18.56
CA LYS A 6 -14.48 10.69 -17.38
C LYS A 6 -14.80 9.64 -16.32
N LEU A 7 -13.77 9.04 -15.71
CA LEU A 7 -13.96 8.06 -14.65
C LEU A 7 -14.57 8.75 -13.42
N THR A 8 -15.40 8.02 -12.69
CA THR A 8 -15.85 8.46 -11.36
C THR A 8 -14.69 8.35 -10.37
N ARG A 9 -14.66 9.20 -9.35
CA ARG A 9 -13.64 9.16 -8.29
C ARG A 9 -13.43 7.77 -7.69
N SER A 10 -14.50 7.02 -7.43
CA SER A 10 -14.42 5.64 -6.94
C SER A 10 -13.62 4.72 -7.88
N LYS A 11 -13.81 4.86 -9.19
CA LYS A 11 -13.05 4.10 -10.20
C LYS A 11 -11.58 4.53 -10.25
N ILE A 12 -11.29 5.83 -10.08
CA ILE A 12 -9.92 6.36 -10.00
C ILE A 12 -9.22 5.77 -8.76
N VAL A 13 -9.83 5.87 -7.58
CA VAL A 13 -9.30 5.30 -6.32
C VAL A 13 -9.06 3.79 -6.45
N LYS A 14 -10.01 3.03 -7.02
CA LYS A 14 -9.83 1.58 -7.23
C LYS A 14 -8.65 1.27 -8.16
N LYS A 15 -8.46 2.07 -9.21
CA LYS A 15 -7.33 1.93 -10.14
C LYS A 15 -6.01 2.24 -9.42
N LEU A 16 -5.96 3.29 -8.62
CA LEU A 16 -4.80 3.65 -7.81
C LEU A 16 -4.45 2.57 -6.79
N ASP A 17 -5.44 2.06 -6.03
CA ASP A 17 -5.23 0.96 -5.09
C ASP A 17 -4.63 -0.28 -5.77
N THR A 18 -5.07 -0.58 -6.99
CA THR A 18 -4.60 -1.75 -7.75
C THR A 18 -3.13 -1.61 -8.13
N VAL A 19 -2.76 -0.50 -8.79
CA VAL A 19 -1.38 -0.29 -9.25
C VAL A 19 -0.42 -0.08 -8.08
N PHE A 20 -0.84 0.63 -7.04
CA PHE A 20 -0.05 0.82 -5.83
C PHE A 20 0.19 -0.51 -5.09
N SER A 21 -0.83 -1.35 -4.97
CA SER A 21 -0.71 -2.70 -4.38
C SER A 21 0.25 -3.60 -5.15
N GLN A 22 0.23 -3.52 -6.49
CA GLN A 22 1.19 -4.24 -7.32
C GLN A 22 2.61 -3.74 -7.10
N TYR A 23 2.83 -2.43 -7.11
CA TYR A 23 4.13 -1.81 -6.84
C TYR A 23 4.72 -2.22 -5.48
N ILE A 24 3.94 -2.17 -4.39
CA ILE A 24 4.44 -2.55 -3.05
C ILE A 24 4.90 -4.02 -3.02
N ARG A 25 4.20 -4.91 -3.72
CA ARG A 25 4.54 -6.34 -3.75
C ARG A 25 5.76 -6.63 -4.62
N LEU A 26 5.86 -5.97 -5.78
CA LEU A 26 7.00 -6.11 -6.69
C LEU A 26 8.28 -5.52 -6.10
N LYS A 27 8.22 -4.29 -5.57
CA LYS A 27 9.41 -3.61 -5.02
C LYS A 27 10.06 -4.33 -3.84
N ASN A 28 9.29 -5.16 -3.14
CA ASN A 28 9.74 -5.96 -1.99
C ASN A 28 9.91 -7.45 -2.37
N SER A 29 9.98 -7.76 -3.66
CA SER A 29 10.27 -9.10 -4.16
C SER A 29 11.67 -9.18 -4.79
N VAL A 30 12.31 -10.33 -4.64
CA VAL A 30 13.53 -10.72 -5.33
C VAL A 30 13.24 -12.06 -6.00
N ASP A 31 13.55 -12.19 -7.29
CA ASP A 31 13.23 -13.38 -8.09
C ASP A 31 11.77 -13.82 -7.95
N GLU A 32 10.85 -12.85 -8.05
CA GLU A 32 9.39 -12.99 -7.87
C GLU A 32 8.90 -13.40 -6.46
N ILE A 33 9.80 -13.64 -5.51
CA ILE A 33 9.48 -14.02 -4.13
C ILE A 33 9.52 -12.80 -3.22
N ALA A 34 8.45 -12.60 -2.44
CA ALA A 34 8.41 -11.58 -1.39
C ALA A 34 8.17 -12.21 -0.02
N THR A 35 8.50 -11.47 1.03
CA THR A 35 8.40 -11.92 2.42
C THR A 35 7.28 -11.15 3.13
N CYS A 36 6.38 -11.87 3.81
CA CYS A 36 5.36 -11.29 4.66
C CYS A 36 6.03 -10.49 5.80
N PHE A 37 5.73 -9.20 5.84
CA PHE A 37 6.33 -8.24 6.74
C PHE A 37 6.11 -8.55 8.21
N THR A 38 5.06 -9.30 8.58
CA THR A 38 4.71 -9.57 9.99
C THR A 38 5.07 -10.97 10.47
N CYS A 39 5.10 -11.98 9.60
CA CYS A 39 5.37 -13.36 10.00
C CYS A 39 6.53 -14.05 9.28
N GLY A 40 7.18 -13.37 8.34
CA GLY A 40 8.32 -13.94 7.61
C GLY A 40 7.95 -14.98 6.54
N LYS A 41 6.66 -15.31 6.34
CA LYS A 41 6.26 -16.23 5.26
C LYS A 41 6.75 -15.71 3.90
N GLN A 42 7.46 -16.55 3.16
CA GLN A 42 7.83 -16.30 1.78
C GLN A 42 6.83 -16.95 0.81
N ASP A 43 6.51 -16.24 -0.27
CA ASP A 43 5.67 -16.76 -1.35
C ASP A 43 5.88 -15.90 -2.60
N HIS A 44 5.39 -16.36 -3.75
CA HIS A 44 5.37 -15.54 -4.95
C HIS A 44 4.55 -14.27 -4.69
N TRP A 45 5.06 -13.10 -5.09
CA TRP A 45 4.41 -11.80 -4.84
C TRP A 45 2.92 -11.75 -5.25
N LYS A 46 2.52 -12.48 -6.31
CA LYS A 46 1.13 -12.60 -6.77
C LYS A 46 0.20 -13.27 -5.75
N LYS A 47 0.73 -14.13 -4.88
CA LYS A 47 0.01 -14.83 -3.80
C LYS A 47 0.00 -14.05 -2.49
N LEU A 48 0.77 -12.96 -2.41
CA LEU A 48 0.82 -12.07 -1.24
C LEU A 48 -0.05 -10.83 -1.49
N GLN A 49 -0.31 -10.09 -0.41
CA GLN A 49 -1.18 -8.92 -0.38
C GLN A 49 -0.40 -7.67 0.01
N ASN A 50 -0.97 -6.51 -0.31
CA ASN A 50 -0.53 -5.23 0.24
C ASN A 50 -1.26 -4.99 1.57
N GLY A 51 -0.54 -5.15 2.67
CA GLY A 51 -1.03 -4.91 4.02
C GLY A 51 -0.86 -3.45 4.43
N HIS A 52 -1.88 -2.91 5.10
CA HIS A 52 -1.88 -1.53 5.60
C HIS A 52 -1.75 -1.52 7.12
N PHE A 53 -0.77 -0.78 7.66
CA PHE A 53 -0.70 -0.53 9.10
C PHE A 53 -1.88 0.35 9.55
N GLN A 54 -1.92 1.59 9.09
CA GLN A 54 -3.08 2.48 9.23
C GLN A 54 -4.09 2.22 8.12
N SER A 55 -5.36 2.08 8.52
CA SER A 55 -6.47 1.70 7.65
C SER A 55 -6.58 2.58 6.40
N ARG A 56 -6.98 1.94 5.29
CA ARG A 56 -7.26 2.59 3.99
C ARG A 56 -8.27 3.74 4.07
N LYS A 57 -9.03 3.88 5.16
CA LYS A 57 -9.93 5.03 5.39
C LYS A 57 -9.17 6.36 5.47
N HIS A 58 -7.90 6.33 5.88
CA HIS A 58 -7.06 7.52 6.04
C HIS A 58 -6.32 7.84 4.74
N TYR A 59 -6.78 8.84 3.98
CA TYR A 59 -6.19 9.18 2.69
C TYR A 59 -4.73 9.68 2.81
N THR A 60 -4.36 10.25 3.96
CA THR A 60 -2.98 10.70 4.24
C THR A 60 -1.97 9.57 4.25
N THR A 61 -2.38 8.34 4.54
CA THR A 61 -1.51 7.17 4.65
C THR A 61 -1.89 6.01 3.72
N ARG A 62 -3.02 6.09 3.01
CA ARG A 62 -3.54 5.00 2.15
C ARG A 62 -2.56 4.54 1.07
N TRP A 63 -1.84 5.48 0.47
CA TRP A 63 -0.83 5.24 -0.56
C TRP A 63 0.56 5.72 -0.11
N ASP A 64 0.78 5.70 1.20
CA ASP A 64 2.09 5.91 1.81
C ASP A 64 2.86 4.58 1.80
N GLU A 65 4.02 4.60 1.16
CA GLU A 65 4.87 3.42 0.96
C GLU A 65 5.46 2.83 2.25
N ILE A 66 5.55 3.62 3.32
CA ILE A 66 5.99 3.15 4.65
C ILE A 66 4.81 2.49 5.34
N ASN A 67 3.62 3.09 5.28
CA ASN A 67 2.39 2.54 5.85
C ASN A 67 1.98 1.19 5.24
N CYS A 68 2.48 0.87 4.05
CA CYS A 68 2.07 -0.28 3.26
C CYS A 68 3.23 -1.26 3.06
N GLN A 69 3.06 -2.51 3.52
CA GLN A 69 4.08 -3.56 3.40
C GLN A 69 3.45 -4.86 2.91
N VAL A 70 4.26 -5.76 2.36
CA VAL A 70 3.80 -7.07 1.90
C VAL A 70 3.29 -7.90 3.08
N GLN A 71 2.11 -8.52 2.96
CA GLN A 71 1.61 -9.45 3.96
C GLN A 71 0.99 -10.69 3.31
N CYS A 72 1.04 -11.84 3.99
CA CYS A 72 0.25 -12.99 3.61
C CYS A 72 -1.22 -12.79 4.03
N ALA A 73 -2.15 -13.51 3.37
CA ALA A 73 -3.57 -13.44 3.73
C ALA A 73 -3.84 -13.85 5.19
N GLY A 74 -3.05 -14.79 5.72
CA GLY A 74 -3.06 -15.19 7.14
C GLY A 74 -2.93 -14.01 8.10
N CYS A 75 -1.92 -13.16 7.90
CA CYS A 75 -1.71 -11.99 8.73
C CYS A 75 -2.67 -10.85 8.39
N ASN A 76 -2.80 -10.51 7.11
CA ASN A 76 -3.56 -9.34 6.68
C ASN A 76 -5.07 -9.49 6.92
N VAL A 77 -5.65 -10.62 6.51
CA VAL A 77 -7.10 -10.83 6.54
C VAL A 77 -7.52 -11.50 7.85
N PHE A 78 -6.97 -12.67 8.16
CA PHE A 78 -7.47 -13.51 9.26
C PHE A 78 -7.02 -13.05 10.64
N LYS A 79 -5.93 -12.27 10.71
CA LYS A 79 -5.39 -11.70 11.96
C LYS A 79 -5.36 -10.17 11.95
N TYR A 80 -6.16 -9.56 11.08
CA TYR A 80 -6.40 -8.13 11.05
C TYR A 80 -5.13 -7.27 10.97
N GLY A 81 -4.16 -7.73 10.17
CA GLY A 81 -2.90 -7.03 9.91
C GLY A 81 -1.78 -7.33 10.91
N GLU A 82 -1.99 -8.13 11.96
CA GLU A 82 -1.00 -8.39 13.02
C GLU A 82 -0.38 -7.07 13.54
N GLN A 83 -1.25 -6.11 13.90
CA GLN A 83 -0.93 -4.69 14.14
C GLN A 83 0.29 -4.45 15.03
N TYR A 84 0.42 -5.19 16.14
CA TYR A 84 1.57 -5.05 17.03
C TYR A 84 2.89 -5.42 16.34
N LYS A 85 2.95 -6.58 15.67
CA LYS A 85 4.16 -7.01 14.93
C LYS A 85 4.46 -6.07 13.78
N PHE A 86 3.42 -5.56 13.11
CA PHE A 86 3.57 -4.58 12.05
C PHE A 86 4.26 -3.32 12.60
N ALA A 87 3.79 -2.78 13.73
CA ALA A 87 4.39 -1.61 14.38
C ALA A 87 5.85 -1.84 14.78
N VAL A 88 6.15 -2.96 15.45
CA VAL A 88 7.54 -3.31 15.83
C VAL A 88 8.45 -3.40 14.60
N ASN A 89 7.99 -4.04 13.52
CA ASN A 89 8.79 -4.19 12.31
C ASN A 89 8.95 -2.88 11.52
N LEU A 90 7.96 -1.98 11.59
CA LEU A 90 8.08 -0.62 11.04
C LEU A 90 9.21 0.14 11.73
N ASP A 91 9.22 0.12 13.05
CA ASP A 91 10.24 0.81 13.84
C ASP A 91 11.62 0.19 13.62
N ALA A 92 11.71 -1.14 13.53
CA ALA A 92 12.95 -1.82 13.20
C ALA A 92 13.49 -1.47 11.80
N LYS A 93 12.61 -1.33 10.79
CA LYS A 93 13.01 -1.10 9.39
C LYS A 93 13.27 0.37 9.07
N TYR A 94 12.48 1.28 9.63
CA TYR A 94 12.47 2.70 9.27
C TYR A 94 12.87 3.63 10.42
N GLY A 95 13.29 3.07 11.56
CA GLY A 95 13.71 3.79 12.75
C GLY A 95 12.58 3.95 13.77
N GLU A 96 12.98 4.07 15.03
CA GLU A 96 12.09 4.16 16.18
C GLU A 96 11.02 5.27 16.03
N GLY A 97 9.81 4.99 16.49
CA GLY A 97 8.66 5.91 16.42
C GLY A 97 8.04 6.05 15.03
N THR A 98 8.42 5.21 14.05
CA THR A 98 7.77 5.21 12.72
C THR A 98 6.30 4.88 12.83
N ALA A 99 5.94 3.85 13.61
CA ALA A 99 4.55 3.47 13.83
C ALA A 99 3.75 4.62 14.44
N GLU A 100 4.31 5.31 15.43
CA GLU A 100 3.68 6.47 16.06
C GLU A 100 3.49 7.63 15.06
N ARG A 101 4.52 7.98 14.29
CA ARG A 101 4.42 9.03 13.25
C ARG A 101 3.34 8.71 12.22
N LEU A 102 3.22 7.45 11.80
CA LEU A 102 2.16 7.02 10.89
C LEU A 102 0.77 7.11 11.53
N HIS A 103 0.64 6.75 12.81
CA HIS A 103 -0.60 6.89 13.56
C HIS A 103 -1.06 8.35 13.63
N ILE A 104 -0.15 9.28 13.97
CA ILE A 104 -0.39 10.72 14.02
C ILE A 104 -0.79 11.24 12.62
N LYS A 105 -0.03 10.87 11.58
CA LYS A 105 -0.31 11.25 10.19
C LYS A 105 -1.68 10.77 9.72
N ALA A 106 -2.14 9.59 10.14
CA ALA A 106 -3.46 9.06 9.79
C ALA A 106 -4.61 9.90 10.37
N GLN A 107 -4.40 10.63 11.48
CA GLN A 107 -5.44 11.49 12.07
C GLN A 107 -5.62 12.81 11.30
N GLN A 108 -4.71 13.15 10.40
CA GLN A 108 -4.81 14.35 9.58
C GLN A 108 -5.82 14.19 8.44
N ILE A 109 -6.47 15.30 8.06
CA ILE A 109 -7.39 15.35 6.92
C ILE A 109 -6.66 15.91 5.71
N ILE A 110 -6.73 15.19 4.59
CA ILE A 110 -6.26 15.67 3.29
C ILE A 110 -7.39 15.59 2.26
N LYS A 111 -7.45 16.59 1.38
CA LYS A 111 -8.37 16.60 0.25
C LYS A 111 -7.58 16.48 -1.04
N LEU A 112 -7.55 15.27 -1.60
CA LEU A 112 -6.94 15.00 -2.90
C LEU A 112 -7.96 15.22 -4.02
N SER A 113 -7.62 16.02 -5.01
CA SER A 113 -8.35 16.15 -6.27
C SER A 113 -8.26 14.87 -7.11
N ASP A 114 -9.14 14.73 -8.10
CA ASP A 114 -9.11 13.57 -9.00
C ASP A 114 -7.83 13.55 -9.86
N PHE A 115 -7.30 14.72 -10.23
CA PHE A 115 -6.08 14.84 -11.02
C PHE A 115 -4.85 14.37 -10.24
N GLU A 116 -4.73 14.72 -8.95
CA GLU A 116 -3.64 14.21 -8.09
C GLU A 116 -3.66 12.68 -7.99
N LEU A 117 -4.86 12.08 -7.85
CA LEU A 117 -5.00 10.62 -7.84
C LEU A 117 -4.61 10.00 -9.20
N GLU A 118 -4.97 10.65 -10.30
CA GLU A 118 -4.58 10.22 -11.65
C GLU A 118 -3.07 10.32 -11.90
N ASP A 119 -2.41 11.35 -11.37
CA ASP A 119 -0.96 11.49 -11.45
C ASP A 119 -0.23 10.44 -10.61
N MET A 120 -0.76 10.11 -9.42
CA MET A 120 -0.25 8.97 -8.64
C MET A 120 -0.40 7.65 -9.41
N ILE A 121 -1.52 7.45 -10.14
CA ILE A 121 -1.70 6.25 -10.98
C ILE A 121 -0.61 6.20 -12.05
N LYS A 122 -0.33 7.31 -12.75
CA LYS A 122 0.72 7.36 -13.77
C LYS A 122 2.08 7.03 -13.16
N ARG A 123 2.42 7.65 -12.02
CA ARG A 123 3.68 7.43 -11.30
C ARG A 123 3.89 5.95 -10.95
N TYR A 124 2.94 5.35 -10.23
CA TYR A 124 3.08 3.95 -9.81
C TYR A 124 2.98 2.98 -10.97
N LYS A 125 2.24 3.31 -12.03
CA LYS A 125 2.25 2.51 -13.25
C LYS A 125 3.64 2.49 -13.89
N ASN A 126 4.27 3.65 -14.03
CA ASN A 126 5.62 3.74 -14.58
C ASN A 126 6.62 2.94 -13.74
N PHE A 127 6.50 2.97 -12.40
CA PHE A 127 7.34 2.13 -11.53
C PHE A 127 7.13 0.64 -11.76
N VAL A 128 5.86 0.19 -11.86
CA VAL A 128 5.54 -1.21 -12.15
C VAL A 128 6.06 -1.63 -13.53
N ASP A 129 5.91 -0.79 -14.54
CA ASP A 129 6.34 -1.08 -15.91
C ASP A 129 7.88 -1.12 -16.04
N SER A 130 8.61 -0.57 -15.06
CA SER A 130 10.08 -0.53 -15.01
C SER A 130 10.74 -1.62 -14.14
N MET A 131 9.94 -2.48 -13.51
CA MET A 131 10.40 -3.59 -12.65
C MET A 131 10.37 -4.92 -13.40
#